data_AF-A0A3D3WCX9-F1
#
_entry.id   AF-A0A3D3WCX9-F1
#
_cell.length_a   1.000
_cell.length_b   1.000
_cell.length_c   1.000
_cell.angle_alpha   90.00
_cell.angle_beta   90.00
_cell.angle_gamma   90.00
#
_symmetry.space_group_name_H-M   'P 1'
#
loop_
_entity.id
_entity.type
_entity.pdbx_description
1 polymer ?
#
loop_
_entity_poly.entity_id
_entity_poly.type
_entity_poly.pdbx_seq_one_letter_code
_entity_poly.pdbx_strand_id
1 'polypeptide(L)'
;MKKLFKGVGAVLMAFCILVTGSVGALAIAYPRQVSDFIEVMYHVKQDFLEPVTFGTLLDGATMGITEAVKDSHTYYLDPESNRLMMLSNMGQTGGIGVTIDGMKESEDRLIIREITP
;
A
#
# COMPACT_ATOMS: atom_id res chain seq x y z
N MET A 1 -21.07 -10.10 -43.88
CA MET A 1 -20.07 -9.24 -43.21
C MET A 1 -20.62 -7.87 -42.75
N LYS A 2 -21.43 -7.14 -43.52
CA LYS A 2 -21.95 -5.79 -43.15
C LYS A 2 -22.84 -5.73 -41.89
N LYS A 3 -23.58 -6.80 -41.57
CA LYS A 3 -24.43 -6.88 -40.37
C LYS A 3 -23.63 -7.08 -39.07
N LEU A 4 -22.49 -7.75 -39.16
CA LEU A 4 -21.61 -7.99 -38.01
C LEU A 4 -20.86 -6.71 -37.60
N PHE A 5 -20.37 -5.94 -38.58
CA PHE A 5 -19.74 -4.63 -38.35
C PHE A 5 -20.70 -3.60 -37.72
N LYS A 6 -21.98 -3.58 -38.13
CA LYS A 6 -23.01 -2.74 -37.50
C LYS A 6 -23.30 -3.15 -36.06
N GLY A 7 -23.30 -4.46 -35.76
CA GLY A 7 -23.47 -4.96 -34.39
C GLY A 7 -22.31 -4.60 -33.48
N VAL A 8 -21.07 -4.81 -33.94
CA VAL A 8 -19.86 -4.45 -33.18
C VAL A 8 -19.79 -2.94 -32.93
N GLY A 9 -20.10 -2.12 -33.93
CA GLY A 9 -20.13 -0.66 -33.77
C GLY A 9 -21.18 -0.19 -32.74
N ALA A 10 -22.37 -0.80 -32.73
CA ALA A 10 -23.40 -0.48 -31.76
C ALA A 10 -23.00 -0.87 -30.33
N VAL A 11 -22.35 -2.02 -30.14
CA VAL A 11 -21.84 -2.47 -28.83
C VAL A 11 -20.73 -1.54 -28.33
N LEU A 12 -19.80 -1.15 -29.22
CA LEU A 12 -18.73 -0.19 -28.88
C LEU A 12 -19.30 1.17 -28.47
N MET A 13 -20.33 1.65 -29.16
CA MET A 13 -20.98 2.91 -28.84
C MET A 13 -21.73 2.86 -27.51
N ALA A 14 -22.44 1.76 -27.23
CA ALA A 14 -23.10 1.54 -25.94
C ALA A 14 -22.07 1.45 -24.79
N PHE A 15 -20.93 0.81 -25.03
CA PHE A 15 -19.83 0.75 -24.07
C PHE A 15 -19.24 2.14 -23.79
N CYS A 16 -19.01 2.96 -24.82
CA CYS A 16 -18.56 4.34 -24.63
C CYS A 16 -19.54 5.17 -23.80
N ILE A 17 -20.85 5.04 -24.06
CA ILE A 17 -21.87 5.77 -23.30
C ILE A 17 -21.90 5.29 -21.84
N LEU A 18 -21.79 3.99 -21.60
CA LEU A 18 -21.73 3.44 -20.24
C LEU A 18 -20.48 3.93 -19.50
N VAL A 19 -19.30 3.83 -20.10
CA VAL A 19 -18.05 4.27 -19.47
C VAL A 19 -18.08 5.77 -19.19
N THR A 20 -18.51 6.58 -20.16
CA THR A 20 -18.57 8.04 -20.00
C THR A 20 -19.61 8.45 -18.97
N GLY A 21 -20.78 7.80 -18.97
CA GLY A 21 -21.83 8.03 -17.98
C GLY A 21 -21.39 7.66 -16.56
N SER A 22 -20.66 6.54 -16.42
CA SER A 22 -20.12 6.08 -15.13
C SER A 22 -19.09 7.07 -14.57
N VAL A 23 -18.11 7.46 -15.39
CA VAL A 23 -17.07 8.42 -15.00
C VAL A 23 -17.69 9.78 -14.70
N GLY A 24 -18.64 10.24 -15.53
CA GLY A 24 -19.36 11.49 -15.32
C GLY A 24 -20.18 11.51 -14.03
N ALA A 25 -20.88 10.41 -13.71
CA ALA A 25 -21.64 10.30 -12.48
C ALA A 25 -20.75 10.36 -11.23
N LEU A 26 -19.59 9.68 -11.26
CA LEU A 26 -18.61 9.74 -10.18
C LEU A 26 -18.01 11.13 -10.00
N ALA A 27 -17.72 11.84 -11.11
CA ALA A 27 -17.21 13.20 -11.08
C ALA A 27 -18.21 14.20 -10.48
N ILE A 28 -19.52 14.04 -10.76
CA ILE A 28 -20.57 14.89 -10.17
C ILE A 28 -20.81 14.53 -8.70
N ALA A 29 -20.68 13.26 -8.32
CA ALA A 29 -20.90 12.81 -6.95
C ALA A 29 -19.79 13.23 -5.97
N TYR A 30 -18.53 13.29 -6.43
CA TYR A 30 -17.37 13.60 -5.58
C TYR A 30 -16.49 14.73 -6.16
N PRO A 31 -17.04 15.94 -6.42
CA PRO A 31 -16.35 16.95 -7.22
C PRO A 31 -15.14 17.57 -6.51
N ARG A 32 -15.18 17.69 -5.18
CA ARG A 32 -14.11 18.36 -4.41
C ARG A 32 -12.98 17.43 -3.96
N GLN A 33 -13.30 16.25 -3.44
CA GLN A 33 -12.25 15.37 -2.92
C GLN A 33 -11.34 14.84 -4.04
N VAL A 34 -11.90 14.60 -5.22
CA VAL A 34 -11.15 14.11 -6.38
C VAL A 34 -10.35 15.23 -7.04
N SER A 35 -10.91 16.46 -7.12
CA SER A 35 -10.17 17.60 -7.68
C SER A 35 -8.94 17.93 -6.84
N ASP A 36 -9.11 18.03 -5.53
CA ASP A 36 -8.06 18.45 -4.61
C ASP A 36 -6.92 17.41 -4.59
N PHE A 37 -7.26 16.12 -4.63
CA PHE A 37 -6.29 15.04 -4.72
C PHE A 37 -5.47 15.08 -6.02
N ILE A 38 -6.13 15.30 -7.16
CA ILE A 38 -5.46 15.39 -8.47
C ILE A 38 -4.58 16.63 -8.54
N GLU A 39 -5.05 17.76 -8.02
CA GLU A 39 -4.31 19.02 -8.00
C GLU A 39 -3.03 18.90 -7.17
N VAL A 40 -3.11 18.36 -5.95
CA VAL A 40 -1.94 18.12 -5.10
C VAL A 40 -0.98 17.14 -5.76
N MET A 41 -1.48 16.05 -6.33
CA MET A 41 -0.64 15.06 -7.02
C MET A 41 0.08 15.66 -8.23
N TYR A 42 -0.59 16.52 -8.99
CA TYR A 42 -0.01 17.19 -10.14
C TYR A 42 1.06 18.20 -9.73
N HIS A 43 0.80 19.02 -8.71
CA HIS A 43 1.78 19.94 -8.14
C HIS A 43 3.01 19.22 -7.61
N VAL A 44 2.82 18.16 -6.81
CA VAL A 44 3.93 17.36 -6.29
C VAL A 44 4.76 16.78 -7.43
N LYS A 45 4.14 16.29 -8.51
CA LYS A 45 4.87 15.71 -9.63
C LYS A 45 5.61 16.74 -10.49
N GLN A 46 5.07 17.95 -10.65
CA GLN A 46 5.69 19.01 -11.46
C GLN A 46 6.78 19.78 -10.72
N ASP A 47 6.57 20.03 -9.43
CA ASP A 47 7.44 20.88 -8.62
C ASP A 47 8.51 20.07 -7.86
N PHE A 48 8.46 18.73 -7.89
CA PHE A 48 9.50 17.91 -7.27
C PHE A 48 10.81 17.93 -8.07
N LEU A 49 11.89 18.09 -7.33
CA LEU A 49 13.26 18.09 -7.84
C LEU A 49 13.70 16.71 -8.36
N GLU A 50 13.10 15.62 -7.85
CA GLU A 50 13.37 14.24 -8.25
C GLU A 50 12.14 13.60 -8.90
N PRO A 51 12.31 12.83 -9.98
CA PRO A 51 11.20 12.19 -10.66
C PRO A 51 10.60 11.08 -9.79
N VAL A 52 9.43 11.38 -9.20
CA VAL A 52 8.63 10.40 -8.46
C VAL A 52 7.72 9.60 -9.39
N THR A 53 7.60 8.30 -9.14
CA THR A 53 6.69 7.44 -9.91
C THR A 53 5.25 7.57 -9.40
N PHE A 54 4.29 7.32 -10.28
CA PHE A 54 2.87 7.30 -9.89
C PHE A 54 2.58 6.24 -8.82
N GLY A 55 3.26 5.08 -8.88
CA GLY A 55 3.12 4.03 -7.87
C GLY A 55 3.49 4.52 -6.47
N THR A 56 4.63 5.19 -6.34
CA THR A 56 5.08 5.75 -5.05
C THR A 56 4.09 6.76 -4.47
N LEU A 57 3.48 7.61 -5.30
CA LEU A 57 2.47 8.58 -4.86
C LEU A 57 1.18 7.90 -4.41
N LEU A 58 0.76 6.85 -5.11
CA LEU A 58 -0.43 6.08 -4.77
C LEU A 58 -0.25 5.29 -3.47
N ASP A 59 0.91 4.67 -3.28
CA ASP A 59 1.24 3.92 -2.06
C ASP A 59 1.30 4.87 -0.86
N GLY A 60 1.94 6.03 -1.01
CA GLY A 60 1.96 7.07 0.03
C GLY A 60 0.58 7.65 0.35
N ALA A 61 -0.26 7.87 -0.66
CA ALA A 61 -1.65 8.29 -0.46
C ALA A 61 -2.46 7.24 0.30
N THR A 62 -2.27 5.96 -0.04
CA THR A 62 -2.96 4.84 0.62
C THR A 62 -2.51 4.69 2.07
N MET A 63 -1.21 4.84 2.33
CA MET A 63 -0.65 4.88 3.68
C MET A 63 -1.27 6.01 4.51
N GLY A 64 -1.34 7.23 3.96
CA GLY A 64 -1.97 8.37 4.62
C GLY A 64 -3.47 8.16 4.92
N ILE A 65 -4.21 7.46 4.04
CA ILE A 65 -5.59 7.06 4.31
C ILE A 65 -5.64 6.13 5.52
N THR A 66 -4.77 5.11 5.59
CA THR A 66 -4.75 4.18 6.73
C THR A 66 -4.36 4.85 8.04
N GLU A 67 -3.42 5.79 8.02
CA GLU A 67 -3.05 6.58 9.20
C GLU A 67 -4.19 7.47 9.68
N ALA A 68 -4.98 8.04 8.76
CA ALA A 68 -6.13 8.88 9.07
C ALA A 68 -7.24 8.12 9.82
N VAL A 69 -7.33 6.79 9.66
CA VAL A 69 -8.30 5.94 10.38
C VAL A 69 -7.98 5.87 11.89
N LYS A 70 -6.73 6.16 12.32
CA LYS A 70 -6.28 6.12 13.72
C LYS A 70 -6.61 4.81 14.45
N ASP A 71 -6.70 3.71 13.72
CA ASP A 71 -6.85 2.38 14.28
C ASP A 71 -5.49 1.68 14.28
N SER A 72 -5.05 1.18 15.44
CA SER A 72 -3.77 0.50 15.61
C SER A 72 -3.63 -0.77 14.78
N HIS A 73 -4.75 -1.32 14.29
CA HIS A 73 -4.77 -2.52 13.47
C HIS A 73 -4.94 -2.25 11.97
N THR A 74 -5.06 -0.99 11.57
CA THR A 74 -5.26 -0.59 10.17
C THR A 74 -4.00 0.09 9.66
N TYR A 75 -3.25 -0.62 8.81
CA TYR A 75 -2.06 -0.11 8.15
C TYR A 75 -1.96 -0.66 6.73
N TYR A 76 -1.45 0.17 5.82
CA TYR A 76 -1.13 -0.26 4.46
C TYR A 76 0.23 -0.99 4.45
N LEU A 77 0.30 -2.11 3.74
CA LEU A 77 1.54 -2.85 3.49
C LEU A 77 1.82 -2.86 2.00
N ASP A 78 2.99 -2.36 1.61
CA ASP A 78 3.50 -2.58 0.27
C ASP A 78 3.80 -4.09 0.04
N PRO A 79 3.96 -4.52 -1.22
CA PRO A 79 4.19 -5.94 -1.54
C PRO A 79 5.40 -6.56 -0.84
N GLU A 80 6.47 -5.81 -0.61
CA GLU A 80 7.67 -6.28 0.06
C GLU A 80 7.44 -6.43 1.56
N SER A 81 6.86 -5.42 2.21
CA SER A 81 6.49 -5.47 3.63
C SER A 81 5.51 -6.60 3.92
N ASN A 82 4.50 -6.81 3.06
CA ASN A 82 3.58 -7.93 3.19
C ASN A 82 4.30 -9.28 3.07
N ARG A 83 5.26 -9.41 2.14
CA ARG A 83 6.08 -10.62 2.00
C ARG A 83 6.90 -10.87 3.26
N LEU A 84 7.54 -9.85 3.83
CA LEU A 84 8.32 -9.97 5.07
C LEU A 84 7.42 -10.39 6.25
N MET A 85 6.22 -9.81 6.35
CA MET A 85 5.24 -10.22 7.37
C MET A 85 4.79 -11.67 7.19
N MET A 86 4.54 -12.11 5.96
CA MET A 86 4.21 -13.51 5.68
C MET A 86 5.36 -14.45 6.06
N LEU A 87 6.60 -14.10 5.73
CA LEU A 87 7.78 -14.89 6.11
C LEU A 87 7.97 -14.95 7.64
N SER A 88 7.71 -13.83 8.34
CA SER A 88 7.69 -13.77 9.79
C SER A 88 6.60 -14.67 10.38
N ASN A 89 5.37 -14.61 9.85
CA ASN A 89 4.24 -15.43 10.29
C ASN A 89 4.44 -16.93 10.01
N MET A 90 5.18 -17.27 8.94
CA MET A 90 5.61 -18.64 8.64
C MET A 90 6.74 -19.13 9.56
N GLY A 91 7.16 -18.33 10.55
CA GLY A 91 8.23 -18.69 11.50
C GLY A 91 9.64 -18.64 10.90
N GLN A 92 9.80 -18.10 9.68
CA GLN A 92 11.12 -17.99 9.04
C GLN A 92 11.91 -16.77 9.53
N THR A 93 11.27 -15.86 10.28
CA THR A 93 11.89 -14.64 10.84
C THR A 93 11.52 -14.48 12.33
N GLY A 94 11.66 -15.54 13.12
CA GLY A 94 11.35 -15.54 14.57
C GLY A 94 12.51 -15.02 15.44
N GLY A 95 13.25 -14.00 15.01
CA GLY A 95 14.46 -13.54 15.68
C GLY A 95 14.46 -12.04 15.89
N ILE A 96 14.31 -11.60 17.14
CA ILE A 96 14.94 -10.35 17.58
C ILE A 96 16.44 -10.61 17.41
N GLY A 97 17.02 -10.10 16.32
CA GLY A 97 18.44 -10.21 15.99
C GLY A 97 19.31 -9.36 16.91
N VAL A 98 19.21 -9.56 18.23
CA VAL A 98 20.16 -9.02 19.19
C VAL A 98 21.20 -10.11 19.42
N THR A 99 22.24 -10.12 18.59
CA THR A 99 23.53 -10.64 19.04
C THR A 99 24.12 -9.57 19.96
N ILE A 100 23.99 -9.77 21.28
CA ILE A 100 24.78 -8.99 22.24
C ILE A 100 26.23 -9.48 22.05
N ASP A 101 27.00 -8.80 21.21
CA ASP A 101 28.45 -8.95 21.22
C ASP A 101 29.05 -7.79 22.00
N GLY A 102 29.84 -8.11 23.03
CA GLY A 102 30.64 -7.12 23.76
C GLY A 102 30.12 -6.70 25.15
N MET A 103 29.83 -7.66 26.04
CA MET A 103 30.07 -7.44 27.49
C MET A 103 31.18 -8.40 27.94
N LYS A 104 32.39 -7.94 27.64
CA LYS A 104 33.63 -8.09 28.40
C LYS A 104 33.56 -9.06 29.57
N GLU A 105 34.23 -10.19 29.38
CA GLU A 105 34.82 -11.10 30.36
C GLU A 105 34.84 -10.56 31.80
N SER A 106 33.89 -11.02 32.60
CA SER A 106 34.06 -11.11 34.05
C SER A 106 33.45 -12.43 34.48
N GLU A 107 34.33 -13.32 34.96
CA GLU A 107 34.01 -14.60 35.57
C GLU A 107 32.90 -14.45 36.62
N ASP A 108 31.67 -14.85 36.27
CA ASP A 108 30.73 -15.29 37.29
C ASP A 108 29.96 -16.49 36.75
N ARG A 109 30.34 -17.65 37.28
CA ARG A 109 29.67 -18.93 37.01
C ARG A 109 28.23 -18.84 37.50
N LEU A 110 27.29 -18.62 36.58
CA LEU A 110 25.87 -18.83 36.84
C LEU A 110 25.61 -20.34 36.92
N ILE A 111 25.70 -20.89 38.12
CA ILE A 111 25.21 -22.23 38.43
C ILE A 111 23.69 -22.13 38.55
N ILE A 112 22.96 -22.42 37.47
CA ILE A 112 21.52 -22.61 37.53
C ILE A 112 21.29 -23.98 38.18
N ARG A 113 21.01 -24.02 39.48
CA ARG A 113 20.41 -25.19 40.12
C ARG A 113 18.91 -25.10 39.96
N GLU A 114 18.34 -26.07 39.25
CA GLU A 114 16.91 -26.34 39.25
C GLU A 114 16.53 -26.82 40.66
N ILE A 115 15.73 -26.04 41.38
CA ILE A 115 15.15 -26.44 42.66
C ILE A 115 13.75 -26.94 42.34
N THR A 116 13.59 -28.24 42.23
CA THR A 116 12.27 -28.88 42.21
C THR A 116 11.96 -29.34 43.64
N PRO A 117 10.76 -29.04 44.18
CA PRO A 117 10.37 -29.39 45.55
C PRO A 117 10.17 -30.90 45.77
#